data_AF-A0A433Q512-F1
#
_entry.id   AF-A0A433Q512-F1
#
_cell.length_a   1.000
_cell.length_b   1.000
_cell.length_c   1.000
_cell.angle_alpha   90.00
_cell.angle_beta   90.00
_cell.angle_gamma   90.00
#
_symmetry.space_group_name_H-M   'P 1'
#
loop_
_entity.id
_entity.type
_entity.pdbx_description
1 polymer ?
#
loop_
_entity_poly.entity_id
_entity_poly.type
_entity_poly.pdbx_seq_one_letter_code
_entity_poly.pdbx_strand_id
1 'polypeptide(L)'
;MLARSFTRRTFSSTAAFLNPPLMEHHGPVYSAIHTKLTTALEPTTLEIVNESHLHAGHAAMQGVSSTETHFRTTCSAIVPSINCSRLSSTLGCMRSR
;
A
#
# COMPACT_ATOMS: atom_id res chain seq x y z
N MET A 1 39.26 56.69 -15.36
CA MET A 1 38.80 55.44 -16.01
C MET A 1 39.14 54.26 -15.09
N LEU A 2 38.19 53.79 -14.26
CA LEU A 2 38.41 52.61 -13.40
C LEU A 2 37.66 51.41 -13.98
N ALA A 3 38.41 50.37 -14.34
CA ALA A 3 37.90 49.08 -14.79
C ALA A 3 37.28 48.32 -13.61
N ARG A 4 36.03 47.85 -13.76
CA ARG A 4 35.37 46.97 -12.78
C ARG A 4 35.43 45.54 -13.30
N SER A 5 36.38 44.78 -12.77
CA SER A 5 36.56 43.34 -13.04
C SER A 5 35.36 42.57 -12.50
N PHE A 6 34.64 41.88 -13.40
CA PHE A 6 33.47 41.07 -13.07
C PHE A 6 33.90 39.63 -12.79
N THR A 7 34.06 39.26 -11.52
CA THR A 7 34.47 37.92 -11.11
C THR A 7 33.28 36.96 -11.23
N ARG A 8 33.29 36.09 -12.24
CA ARG A 8 32.26 35.07 -12.47
C ARG A 8 32.37 33.97 -11.41
N ARG A 9 31.49 33.98 -10.41
CA ARG A 9 31.34 32.87 -9.46
C ARG A 9 30.75 31.66 -10.18
N THR A 10 31.54 30.60 -10.35
CA THR A 10 31.05 29.29 -10.78
C THR A 10 30.39 28.61 -9.59
N PHE A 11 29.07 28.42 -9.65
CA PHE A 11 28.35 27.59 -8.69
C PHE A 11 28.66 26.12 -9.00
N SER A 12 29.36 25.45 -8.07
CA SER A 12 29.57 24.00 -8.10
C SER A 12 28.31 23.32 -7.59
N SER A 13 27.45 22.89 -8.51
CA SER A 13 26.25 22.12 -8.19
C SER A 13 26.63 20.66 -7.91
N THR A 14 26.96 20.34 -6.67
CA THR A 14 26.90 18.94 -6.19
C THR A 14 25.44 18.65 -5.86
N ALA A 15 24.60 18.48 -6.89
CA ALA A 15 23.30 17.87 -6.72
C ALA A 15 23.53 16.38 -6.41
N ALA A 16 23.47 16.03 -5.13
CA ALA A 16 23.35 14.65 -4.69
C ALA A 16 22.03 14.11 -5.26
N PHE A 17 22.12 13.38 -6.37
CA PHE A 17 21.03 12.55 -6.87
C PHE A 17 20.87 11.38 -5.91
N LEU A 18 20.11 11.59 -4.82
CA LEU A 18 19.51 10.47 -4.11
C LEU A 18 18.53 9.82 -5.08
N ASN A 19 18.80 8.58 -5.47
CA ASN A 19 17.81 7.75 -6.16
C ASN A 19 16.51 7.78 -5.33
N PRO A 20 15.39 8.27 -5.87
CA PRO A 20 14.12 8.14 -5.17
C PRO A 20 13.84 6.64 -5.00
N PRO A 21 13.36 6.19 -3.83
CA PRO A 21 12.90 4.81 -3.70
C PRO A 21 11.85 4.59 -4.78
N LEU A 22 11.99 3.51 -5.55
CA LEU A 22 10.99 3.12 -6.53
C LEU A 22 9.64 3.10 -5.81
N MET A 23 8.78 4.07 -6.10
CA MET A 23 7.38 3.99 -5.71
C MET A 23 6.81 2.85 -6.54
N GLU A 24 6.71 1.67 -5.92
CA GLU A 24 5.86 0.60 -6.40
C GLU A 24 4.48 1.20 -6.70
N HIS A 25 4.08 1.17 -7.97
CA HIS A 25 2.84 1.79 -8.43
C HIS A 25 1.68 0.87 -8.05
N HIS A 26 1.30 0.92 -6.78
CA HIS A 26 0.19 0.15 -6.25
C HIS A 26 -1.13 0.65 -6.86
N GLY A 27 -1.94 -0.27 -7.41
CA GLY A 27 -3.21 0.11 -8.02
C GLY A 27 -4.31 0.41 -7.00
N PRO A 28 -5.50 0.78 -7.49
CA PRO A 28 -6.63 1.17 -6.64
C PRO A 28 -7.09 0.04 -5.71
N VAL A 29 -7.00 -1.23 -6.15
CA VAL A 29 -7.41 -2.38 -5.34
C VAL A 29 -6.41 -2.62 -4.22
N TYR A 30 -5.10 -2.57 -4.51
CA TYR A 30 -4.06 -2.67 -3.49
C TYR A 30 -4.27 -1.62 -2.39
N SER A 31 -4.50 -0.36 -2.79
CA SER A 31 -4.67 0.76 -1.85
C SER A 31 -5.88 0.58 -0.94
N ALA A 32 -6.97 0.03 -1.49
CA ALA A 32 -8.17 -0.28 -0.72
C ALA A 32 -7.92 -1.43 0.27
N ILE A 33 -7.20 -2.48 -0.13
CA ILE A 33 -6.83 -3.60 0.75
C ILE A 33 -5.95 -3.09 1.89
N HIS A 34 -4.90 -2.34 1.55
CA HIS A 34 -3.97 -1.78 2.53
C HIS A 34 -4.72 -0.95 3.57
N THR A 35 -5.51 0.03 3.14
CA THR A 35 -6.29 0.88 4.05
C THR A 35 -7.21 0.06 4.96
N LYS A 36 -7.95 -0.91 4.41
CA LYS A 36 -8.86 -1.73 5.22
C LYS A 36 -8.12 -2.55 6.28
N LEU A 37 -7.02 -3.21 5.90
CA LEU A 37 -6.24 -4.04 6.81
C LEU A 37 -5.54 -3.21 7.89
N THR A 38 -4.96 -2.06 7.54
CA THR A 38 -4.32 -1.18 8.51
C THR A 38 -5.31 -0.59 9.50
N THR A 39 -6.50 -0.19 9.03
CA THR A 39 -7.52 0.44 9.90
C THR A 39 -8.19 -0.57 10.83
N ALA A 40 -8.35 -1.82 10.40
CA ALA A 40 -9.05 -2.83 11.19
C ALA A 40 -8.14 -3.58 12.16
N LEU A 41 -6.87 -3.80 11.79
CA LEU A 41 -5.98 -4.74 12.50
C LEU A 41 -4.75 -4.09 13.12
N GLU A 42 -4.44 -2.83 12.78
CA GLU A 42 -3.24 -2.12 13.23
C GLU A 42 -1.98 -3.02 13.24
N PRO A 43 -1.65 -3.68 12.10
CA PRO A 43 -0.65 -4.73 12.08
C PRO A 43 0.76 -4.19 12.30
N THR A 44 1.61 -4.96 12.97
CA THR A 44 3.03 -4.64 13.13
C THR A 44 3.79 -4.85 11.82
N THR A 45 3.38 -5.86 11.04
CA THR A 45 3.93 -6.14 9.70
C THR A 45 2.78 -6.49 8.75
N LEU A 46 2.75 -5.86 7.58
CA LEU A 46 1.77 -6.11 6.53
C LEU A 46 2.50 -6.22 5.19
N GLU A 47 2.38 -7.38 4.55
CA GLU A 47 2.89 -7.67 3.22
C GLU A 47 1.71 -7.97 2.30
N ILE A 48 1.62 -7.26 1.17
CA ILE A 48 0.60 -7.47 0.16
C ILE A 48 1.32 -7.66 -1.18
N VAL A 49 1.16 -8.82 -1.82
CA VAL A 49 1.78 -9.15 -3.10
C VAL A 49 0.69 -9.32 -4.15
N ASN A 50 0.82 -8.61 -5.26
CA ASN A 50 -0.09 -8.75 -6.40
C ASN A 50 0.38 -9.90 -7.30
N GLU A 51 -0.36 -11.00 -7.31
CA GLU A 51 -0.09 -12.20 -8.09
C GLU A 51 -1.01 -12.33 -9.32
N SER A 52 -1.71 -11.25 -9.69
CA SER A 52 -2.66 -11.24 -10.82
C SER A 52 -2.03 -11.65 -12.15
N HIS A 53 -0.72 -11.40 -12.31
CA HIS A 53 0.05 -11.80 -13.48
C HIS A 53 0.16 -13.33 -13.64
N LEU A 54 0.10 -14.10 -12.56
CA LEU A 54 0.07 -15.57 -12.61
C LEU A 54 -1.23 -16.11 -13.21
N HIS A 55 -2.29 -15.28 -13.26
CA HIS A 55 -3.62 -15.69 -13.66
C HIS A 55 -4.20 -14.92 -14.85
N ALA A 56 -3.45 -14.00 -15.44
CA ALA A 56 -3.87 -13.19 -16.59
C ALA A 56 -4.26 -14.01 -17.84
N GLY A 57 -3.90 -15.31 -17.90
CA GLY A 57 -4.22 -16.22 -19.00
C GLY A 57 -5.33 -17.26 -18.73
N HIS A 58 -5.96 -17.27 -17.54
CA HIS A 58 -7.05 -18.22 -17.29
C HIS A 58 -8.31 -17.85 -18.07
N ALA A 59 -8.99 -18.86 -18.63
CA ALA A 59 -10.24 -18.66 -19.38
C ALA A 59 -11.32 -17.91 -18.57
N ALA A 60 -11.30 -18.03 -17.24
CA ALA A 60 -12.20 -17.31 -16.34
C ALA A 60 -11.93 -15.79 -16.25
N MET A 61 -10.80 -15.30 -16.77
CA MET A 61 -10.44 -13.88 -16.85
C MET A 61 -10.80 -13.23 -18.18
N GLN A 62 -11.40 -13.98 -19.11
CA GLN A 62 -11.89 -13.42 -20.38
C GLN A 62 -12.97 -12.36 -20.11
N GLY A 63 -12.72 -11.12 -20.53
CA GLY A 63 -13.62 -9.98 -20.34
C GLY A 63 -13.40 -9.17 -19.06
N VAL A 64 -12.43 -9.53 -18.21
CA VAL A 64 -12.06 -8.74 -17.04
C VAL A 64 -11.00 -7.73 -17.44
N SER A 65 -11.32 -6.43 -17.38
CA SER A 65 -10.39 -5.33 -17.69
C SER A 65 -9.48 -4.96 -16.52
N SER A 66 -9.78 -5.47 -15.32
CA SER A 66 -8.97 -5.23 -14.13
C SER A 66 -7.71 -6.08 -14.15
N THR A 67 -6.56 -5.43 -14.04
CA THR A 67 -5.23 -6.06 -13.90
C THR A 67 -4.93 -6.51 -12.46
N GLU A 68 -5.84 -6.22 -11.54
CA GLU A 68 -5.74 -6.51 -10.11
C GLU A 68 -6.86 -7.48 -9.70
N THR A 69 -6.57 -8.78 -9.71
CA THR A 69 -7.53 -9.86 -9.48
C THR A 69 -7.10 -10.83 -8.38
N HIS A 70 -5.80 -11.07 -8.22
CA HIS A 70 -5.27 -11.99 -7.21
C HIS A 70 -4.22 -11.28 -6.34
N PHE A 71 -4.43 -11.36 -5.02
CA PHE A 71 -3.52 -10.81 -4.02
C PHE A 71 -3.24 -11.84 -2.94
N ARG A 72 -1.97 -11.96 -2.57
CA ARG A 72 -1.54 -12.69 -1.39
C ARG A 72 -1.22 -11.68 -0.29
N THR A 73 -1.83 -11.85 0.88
CA THR A 73 -1.64 -10.94 2.01
C THR A 73 -1.12 -11.71 3.22
N THR A 74 0.05 -11.31 3.72
CA THR A 74 0.61 -11.82 4.98
C THR A 74 0.57 -10.70 6.01
N CYS A 75 -0.03 -10.95 7.16
CA CYS A 75 -0.22 -9.94 8.19
C CYS A 75 0.16 -10.52 9.55
N SER A 76 1.03 -9.83 10.29
CA SER A 76 1.30 -10.11 11.70
C SER A 76 0.84 -8.93 12.54
N ALA A 77 -0.12 -9.18 13.41
CA ALA A 77 -0.68 -8.21 14.34
C ALA A 77 -0.68 -8.79 15.75
N ILE A 78 -0.34 -7.96 16.73
CA ILE A 78 -0.49 -8.31 18.15
C ILE A 78 -1.95 -8.02 18.49
N VAL A 79 -2.81 -9.01 18.30
CA VAL A 79 -4.18 -8.93 18.80
C VAL A 79 -4.16 -9.26 20.30
N PRO A 80 -4.49 -8.31 21.20
CA PRO A 80 -4.76 -8.68 22.58
C PRO A 80 -5.93 -9.66 22.56
N SER A 81 -5.76 -10.85 23.14
CA SER A 81 -6.80 -11.89 23.16
C SER A 81 -8.14 -11.27 23.52
N ILE A 82 -9.05 -11.24 22.54
CA ILE A 82 -10.41 -10.78 22.78
C ILE A 82 -11.03 -11.82 23.70
N ASN A 83 -11.23 -11.45 24.96
CA ASN A 83 -11.92 -12.31 25.91
C ASN A 83 -13.35 -12.53 25.38
N CYS A 84 -13.67 -13.77 25.01
CA CYS A 84 -14.95 -14.17 24.38
C CYS A 84 -16.21 -13.80 25.19
N SER A 85 -16.06 -13.35 26.45
CA SER A 85 -17.16 -12.84 27.27
C SER A 85 -17.75 -11.51 26.81
N ARG A 86 -17.12 -10.78 25.87
CA ARG A 86 -17.57 -9.44 25.43
C ARG A 86 -18.07 -9.38 23.97
N LEU A 87 -18.20 -10.52 23.30
CA LEU A 87 -18.64 -10.62 21.89
C LEU A 87 -20.16 -10.83 21.73
N SER A 88 -20.97 -10.29 22.65
CA SER A 88 -22.44 -10.41 22.59
C SER A 88 -23.16 -9.09 22.21
N SER A 89 -22.44 -8.00 21.95
CA SER A 89 -23.05 -6.67 21.79
C SER A 89 -22.80 -5.95 20.46
N THR A 90 -22.00 -6.49 19.53
CA THR A 90 -21.71 -5.82 18.25
C THR A 90 -22.20 -6.54 16.99
N LEU A 91 -22.58 -7.82 17.07
CA LEU A 91 -23.43 -8.44 16.05
C LEU A 91 -24.86 -8.48 16.58
N GLY A 92 -25.68 -7.56 16.10
CA GLY A 92 -27.12 -7.57 16.30
C GLY A 92 -27.68 -8.94 15.92
N CYS A 93 -27.98 -9.75 16.94
CA CYS A 93 -28.76 -10.96 16.78
C CYS A 93 -30.19 -10.53 16.44
N MET A 94 -30.48 -10.38 15.15
CA MET A 94 -31.86 -10.35 14.65
C MET A 94 -32.45 -11.76 14.87
N ARG A 95 -32.92 -12.03 16.08
CA ARG A 95 -33.91 -13.08 16.32
C ARG A 95 -35.24 -12.56 15.79
N SER A 96 -35.58 -12.99 14.57
CA SER A 96 -36.96 -12.96 14.10
C SER A 96 -37.84 -13.73 15.09
N ARG A 97 -38.99 -13.12 15.39
CA ARG A 97 -40.04 -13.67 16.26
C ARG A 97 -40.60 -14.97 15.71
#